data_AF-A0A8H6TJN5-F1
#
_entry.id   AF-A0A8H6TJN5-F1
#
_cell.length_a   1.000
_cell.length_b   1.000
_cell.length_c   1.000
_cell.angle_alpha   90.00
_cell.angle_beta   90.00
_cell.angle_gamma   90.00
#
_symmetry.space_group_name_H-M   'P 1'
#
loop_
_entity.id
_entity.type
_entity.pdbx_description
1 polymer ?
#
loop_
_entity_poly.entity_id
_entity_poly.type
_entity_poly.pdbx_seq_one_letter_code
_entity_poly.pdbx_strand_id
1 'polypeptide(L)'
;MLPLLATLLGSLALPIAQAAAAPTDWKIAVGWNQTVLPASAIGTPVGPFTAPSTGSSNVLVSLAASTTSGTPGGTFVCQDTDWGGVCGYAVQPLNECILLQAPWLKTISSFGPDAGANCFAYASGNCDDGDAQWSFEFPGDDTGGIATTNPWNDQITSFACVPS
;
A
#
# COMPACT_ATOMS: atom_id res chain seq x y z
N MET A 1 -33.31 -32.64 -56.72
CA MET A 1 -33.80 -31.49 -55.94
C MET A 1 -33.02 -31.47 -54.63
N LEU A 2 -32.15 -30.47 -54.44
CA LEU A 2 -31.55 -30.12 -53.16
C LEU A 2 -32.57 -29.29 -52.35
N PRO A 3 -32.57 -29.31 -51.01
CA PRO A 3 -31.67 -28.41 -50.24
C PRO A 3 -31.00 -29.14 -49.05
N LEU A 4 -29.71 -28.91 -48.77
CA LEU A 4 -29.14 -27.80 -47.99
C LEU A 4 -29.67 -27.73 -46.54
N LEU A 5 -29.00 -28.43 -45.61
CA LEU A 5 -28.93 -28.02 -44.22
C LEU A 5 -27.46 -27.97 -43.77
N ALA A 6 -27.06 -26.76 -43.39
CA ALA A 6 -25.80 -26.40 -42.80
C ALA A 6 -25.86 -26.49 -41.27
N THR A 7 -24.69 -26.29 -40.65
CA THR A 7 -24.44 -25.98 -39.22
C THR A 7 -24.38 -27.20 -38.29
N LEU A 8 -23.45 -27.32 -37.34
CA LEU A 8 -22.43 -26.42 -36.82
C LEU A 8 -21.31 -27.29 -36.22
N LEU A 9 -20.04 -27.02 -36.52
CA LEU A 9 -18.91 -27.54 -35.75
C LEU A 9 -18.99 -26.89 -34.36
N GLY A 10 -19.47 -27.65 -33.38
CA GLY A 10 -19.41 -27.25 -31.97
C GLY A 10 -17.96 -27.30 -31.50
N SER A 11 -17.28 -26.16 -31.56
CA SER A 11 -15.99 -25.96 -30.91
C SER A 11 -16.18 -26.20 -29.42
N LEU A 12 -15.69 -27.34 -28.92
CA LEU A 12 -15.48 -27.58 -27.50
C LEU A 12 -14.40 -26.58 -27.03
N ALA A 13 -14.84 -25.38 -26.65
CA ALA A 13 -14.03 -24.50 -25.83
C ALA A 13 -13.81 -25.24 -24.50
N LEU A 14 -12.61 -25.78 -24.33
CA LEU A 14 -12.12 -26.18 -23.03
C LEU A 14 -12.31 -24.98 -22.09
N PRO A 15 -12.95 -25.12 -20.92
CA PRO A 15 -12.79 -24.11 -19.90
C PRO A 15 -11.29 -24.05 -19.62
N ILE A 16 -10.67 -22.92 -19.95
CA ILE A 16 -9.34 -22.60 -19.48
C ILE A 16 -9.48 -22.69 -17.96
N ALA A 17 -8.91 -23.74 -17.37
CA ALA A 17 -8.83 -23.85 -15.93
C ALA A 17 -8.02 -22.62 -15.51
N GLN A 18 -8.72 -21.57 -15.08
CA GLN A 18 -8.12 -20.45 -14.40
C GLN A 18 -7.41 -21.09 -13.23
N ALA A 19 -6.07 -21.12 -13.27
CA ALA A 19 -5.29 -21.55 -12.15
C ALA A 19 -5.78 -20.72 -10.96
N ALA A 20 -6.46 -21.38 -10.02
CA ALA A 20 -6.76 -20.78 -8.74
C ALA A 20 -5.40 -20.42 -8.17
N ALA A 21 -5.12 -19.11 -8.09
CA ALA A 21 -3.92 -18.63 -7.45
C ALA A 21 -3.88 -19.30 -6.07
N ALA A 22 -2.77 -19.98 -5.78
CA ALA A 22 -2.50 -20.49 -4.45
C ALA A 22 -2.69 -19.35 -3.44
N PRO A 23 -3.04 -19.62 -2.16
CA PRO A 23 -3.08 -18.59 -1.13
C PRO A 23 -1.64 -18.18 -0.83
N THR A 24 -1.04 -17.40 -1.72
CA THR A 24 0.15 -16.62 -1.44
C THR A 24 -0.24 -15.67 -0.34
N ASP A 25 0.45 -15.76 0.79
CA ASP A 25 0.32 -14.86 1.93
C ASP A 25 0.04 -13.44 1.42
N TRP A 26 -1.18 -12.98 1.68
CA TRP A 26 -1.84 -11.85 0.99
C TRP A 26 -1.14 -10.51 1.25
N LYS A 27 -0.18 -10.50 2.18
CA LYS A 27 0.65 -9.36 2.57
C LYS A 27 1.81 -9.12 1.61
N ILE A 28 2.18 -10.08 0.76
CA ILE A 28 3.47 -10.08 0.04
C ILE A 28 3.34 -9.76 -1.47
N ALA A 29 2.14 -9.41 -1.96
CA ALA A 29 1.90 -9.18 -3.39
C ALA A 29 1.52 -7.72 -3.69
N VAL A 30 2.33 -7.11 -4.56
CA VAL A 30 2.15 -5.78 -5.18
C VAL A 30 0.69 -5.53 -5.53
N GLY A 31 -0.01 -4.71 -4.74
CA GLY A 31 -1.44 -4.43 -4.89
C GLY A 31 -2.31 -5.66 -4.70
N TRP A 32 -3.21 -5.63 -3.73
CA TRP A 32 -4.16 -6.73 -3.41
C TRP A 32 -4.96 -7.28 -4.61
N ASN A 33 -5.09 -6.49 -5.67
CA ASN A 33 -5.72 -6.79 -6.96
C ASN A 33 -4.77 -6.67 -8.17
N GLN A 34 -3.45 -6.69 -7.93
CA GLN A 34 -2.37 -6.41 -8.90
C GLN A 34 -2.43 -5.02 -9.56
N THR A 35 -3.26 -4.12 -9.03
CA THR A 35 -3.38 -2.75 -9.53
C THR A 35 -2.46 -1.84 -8.74
N VAL A 36 -1.57 -1.18 -9.45
CA VAL A 36 -0.71 -0.13 -8.91
C VAL A 36 -1.26 1.21 -9.39
N LEU A 37 -1.75 2.00 -8.45
CA LEU A 37 -2.17 3.37 -8.70
C LEU A 37 -0.92 4.25 -8.92
N PRO A 38 -1.03 5.36 -9.67
CA PRO A 38 0.03 6.36 -9.64
C PRO A 38 0.20 6.89 -8.21
N ALA A 39 1.43 7.21 -7.81
CA ALA A 39 1.73 7.72 -6.46
C ALA A 39 0.81 8.89 -6.06
N SER A 40 0.55 9.80 -7.01
CA SER A 40 -0.33 10.96 -6.88
C SER A 40 -1.80 10.64 -6.57
N ALA A 41 -2.26 9.41 -6.82
CA ALA A 41 -3.61 8.99 -6.47
C ALA A 41 -3.77 8.67 -4.97
N ILE A 42 -2.68 8.38 -4.25
CA ILE A 42 -2.68 8.25 -2.79
C ILE A 42 -2.35 9.60 -2.15
N GLY A 43 -1.29 10.26 -2.63
CA GLY A 43 -0.90 11.56 -2.11
C GLY A 43 0.20 12.20 -2.92
N THR A 44 0.50 13.46 -2.61
CA THR A 44 1.50 14.26 -3.32
C THR A 44 2.72 14.47 -2.44
N PRO A 45 3.95 14.27 -2.95
CA PRO A 45 5.14 14.67 -2.23
C PRO A 45 5.16 16.18 -2.02
N VAL A 46 5.37 16.63 -0.78
CA VAL A 46 5.40 18.06 -0.41
C VAL A 46 6.77 18.55 0.05
N GLY A 47 7.75 17.66 0.21
CA GLY A 47 9.11 18.02 0.55
C GLY A 47 9.89 16.87 1.20
N PRO A 48 11.19 17.09 1.46
CA PRO A 48 12.03 16.10 2.12
C PRO A 48 11.54 15.86 3.55
N PHE A 49 11.58 14.61 3.98
CA PHE A 49 11.28 14.16 5.32
C PHE A 49 12.53 13.59 5.98
N THR A 50 12.76 13.95 7.24
CA THR A 50 13.75 13.30 8.10
C THR A 50 12.98 12.53 9.17
N ALA A 51 13.15 11.22 9.23
CA ALA A 51 12.49 10.42 10.26
C ALA A 51 12.83 10.92 11.67
N PRO A 52 11.87 10.88 12.61
CA PRO A 52 12.15 11.11 14.03
C PRO A 52 13.31 10.23 14.46
N SER A 53 14.39 10.85 14.94
CA SER A 53 15.64 10.16 15.21
C SER A 53 15.53 9.31 16.48
N THR A 54 15.13 8.04 16.35
CA THR A 54 15.61 7.01 17.29
C THR A 54 16.99 6.62 16.80
N GLY A 55 18.00 7.33 17.31
CA GLY A 55 19.31 7.48 16.68
C GLY A 55 19.89 6.19 16.07
N SER A 56 20.28 6.27 14.80
CA SER A 56 21.47 5.60 14.30
C SER A 56 22.03 6.24 13.03
N SER A 57 23.35 6.36 13.10
CA SER A 57 24.37 6.87 12.18
C SER A 57 24.17 6.62 10.69
N ASN A 58 24.75 7.55 9.90
CA ASN A 58 24.94 7.47 8.45
C ASN A 58 25.43 6.09 8.00
N VAL A 59 24.57 5.32 7.35
CA VAL A 59 24.95 4.11 6.61
C VAL A 59 24.91 4.45 5.12
N LEU A 60 26.06 4.34 4.48
CA LEU A 60 26.18 4.42 3.02
C LEU A 60 25.28 3.34 2.41
N VAL A 61 24.27 3.77 1.64
CA VAL A 61 23.37 2.87 0.90
C VAL A 61 24.17 2.20 -0.21
N SER A 62 24.67 1.00 0.07
CA SER A 62 25.01 0.05 -0.97
C SER A 62 23.69 -0.51 -1.49
N LEU A 63 23.37 -0.24 -2.76
CA LEU A 63 22.18 -0.77 -3.43
C LEU A 63 22.38 -2.26 -3.76
N ALA A 64 22.62 -3.06 -2.73
CA ALA A 64 22.45 -4.50 -2.82
C ALA A 64 20.94 -4.74 -2.82
N ALA A 65 20.41 -5.26 -3.93
CA ALA A 65 19.04 -5.70 -4.04
C ALA A 65 18.77 -6.73 -2.91
N SER A 66 18.16 -6.27 -1.83
CA SER A 66 17.62 -7.15 -0.79
C SER A 66 16.57 -8.01 -1.48
N THR A 67 16.85 -9.30 -1.54
CA THR A 67 15.94 -10.35 -2.01
C THR A 67 14.87 -10.67 -0.96
N THR A 68 14.42 -9.66 -0.23
CA THR A 68 13.25 -9.71 0.62
C THR A 68 12.09 -9.19 -0.22
N SER A 69 11.05 -10.00 -0.38
CA SER A 69 9.94 -9.79 -1.32
C SER A 69 9.07 -8.56 -0.96
N GLY A 70 9.56 -7.35 -1.24
CA GLY A 70 8.82 -6.09 -1.08
C GLY A 70 9.36 -5.01 -2.01
N THR A 71 8.50 -4.07 -2.41
CA THR A 71 8.90 -2.87 -3.14
C THR A 71 9.09 -1.75 -2.12
N PRO A 72 10.32 -1.35 -1.73
CA PRO A 72 10.49 -0.27 -0.75
C PRO A 72 9.72 0.99 -1.18
N GLY A 73 8.88 1.51 -0.29
CA GLY A 73 7.97 2.62 -0.56
C GLY A 73 6.59 2.21 -1.13
N GLY A 74 6.38 0.94 -1.45
CA GLY A 74 5.06 0.38 -1.70
C GLY A 74 4.18 0.54 -0.47
N THR A 75 3.05 1.23 -0.61
CA THR A 75 2.10 1.43 0.48
C THR A 75 0.71 0.99 0.05
N PHE A 76 0.10 0.18 0.91
CA PHE A 76 -1.28 -0.27 0.79
C PHE A 76 -2.13 0.42 1.85
N VAL A 77 -3.26 0.97 1.42
CA VAL A 77 -4.20 1.69 2.29
C VAL A 77 -5.63 1.27 1.99
N CYS A 78 -6.46 1.19 3.03
CA CYS A 78 -7.90 0.94 2.91
C CYS A 78 -8.70 1.89 3.80
N GLN A 79 -9.92 2.19 3.38
CA GLN A 79 -10.80 3.13 4.09
C GLN A 79 -11.47 2.55 5.33
N ASP A 80 -11.67 1.23 5.37
CA ASP A 80 -12.21 0.54 6.54
C ASP A 80 -11.13 -0.30 7.23
N THR A 81 -11.38 -0.66 8.48
CA THR A 81 -10.55 -1.61 9.22
C THR A 81 -10.61 -3.00 8.59
N ASP A 82 -9.75 -3.91 9.05
CA ASP A 82 -9.66 -5.29 8.55
C ASP A 82 -9.43 -5.36 7.03
N TRP A 83 -8.70 -4.39 6.47
CA TRP A 83 -8.45 -4.21 5.04
C TRP A 83 -9.73 -4.11 4.17
N GLY A 84 -10.79 -3.54 4.74
CA GLY A 84 -12.10 -3.39 4.10
C GLY A 84 -12.28 -2.11 3.27
N GLY A 85 -13.44 -2.00 2.62
CA GLY A 85 -13.83 -0.79 1.91
C GLY A 85 -13.07 -0.56 0.60
N VAL A 86 -12.85 0.71 0.26
CA VAL A 86 -12.04 1.09 -0.91
C VAL A 86 -10.57 1.02 -0.53
N CYS A 87 -9.79 0.28 -1.32
CA CYS A 87 -8.35 0.12 -1.09
C CYS A 87 -7.52 0.60 -2.29
N GLY A 88 -6.29 1.02 -2.00
CA GLY A 88 -5.35 1.54 -2.97
C GLY A 88 -3.93 1.08 -2.65
N TYR A 89 -3.15 0.86 -3.71
CA TYR A 89 -1.73 0.57 -3.62
C TYR A 89 -0.96 1.50 -4.54
N ALA A 90 0.11 2.12 -4.05
CA ALA A 90 1.05 2.84 -4.89
C ALA A 90 2.47 2.75 -4.32
N VAL A 91 3.47 2.95 -5.17
CA VAL A 91 4.86 3.10 -4.73
C VAL A 91 5.15 4.58 -4.53
N GLN A 92 5.50 4.94 -3.30
CA GLN A 92 5.76 6.31 -2.88
C GLN A 92 7.26 6.59 -2.81
N PRO A 93 7.70 7.83 -3.06
CA PRO A 93 9.09 8.19 -2.84
C PRO A 93 9.45 8.05 -1.35
N LEU A 94 10.63 7.49 -1.08
CA LEU A 94 11.19 7.39 0.25
C LEU A 94 11.83 8.71 0.67
N ASN A 95 11.86 9.00 1.98
CA ASN A 95 12.40 10.22 2.57
C ASN A 95 11.71 11.50 2.07
N GLU A 96 10.46 11.39 1.62
CA GLU A 96 9.61 12.51 1.25
C GLU A 96 8.32 12.44 2.06
N CYS A 97 7.82 13.61 2.48
CA CYS A 97 6.51 13.71 3.09
C CYS A 97 5.44 13.65 2.00
N ILE A 98 4.49 12.75 2.16
CA ILE A 98 3.36 12.54 1.26
C ILE A 98 2.12 13.14 1.91
N LEU A 99 1.60 14.23 1.33
CA LEU A 99 0.32 14.80 1.74
C LEU A 99 -0.82 14.04 1.05
N LEU A 100 -1.69 13.43 1.85
CA LEU A 100 -2.82 12.67 1.33
C LEU A 100 -3.83 13.58 0.63
N GLN A 101 -4.41 13.03 -0.43
CA GLN A 101 -5.51 13.66 -1.17
C GLN A 101 -6.79 12.85 -0.99
N ALA A 102 -7.92 13.39 -1.44
CA ALA A 102 -9.12 12.59 -1.57
C ALA A 102 -8.87 11.41 -2.53
N PRO A 103 -9.40 10.20 -2.27
CA PRO A 103 -10.36 9.88 -1.21
C PRO A 103 -9.73 9.47 0.13
N TRP A 104 -8.40 9.48 0.27
CA TRP A 104 -7.64 8.91 1.40
C TRP A 104 -7.43 9.87 2.58
N LEU A 105 -7.50 11.17 2.34
CA LEU A 105 -7.36 12.19 3.36
C LEU A 105 -8.40 11.98 4.49
N LYS A 106 -7.94 11.66 5.70
CA LYS A 106 -8.80 11.43 6.88
C LYS A 106 -9.86 10.34 6.69
N THR A 107 -9.53 9.30 5.95
CA THR A 107 -10.43 8.15 5.74
C THR A 107 -9.70 6.82 5.85
N ILE A 108 -8.38 6.80 6.04
CA ILE A 108 -7.62 5.54 6.12
C ILE A 108 -7.84 4.90 7.49
N SER A 109 -8.18 3.62 7.45
CA SER A 109 -8.42 2.77 8.63
C SER A 109 -7.62 1.45 8.60
N SER A 110 -6.99 1.13 7.46
CA SER A 110 -5.93 0.11 7.37
C SER A 110 -4.74 0.65 6.59
N PHE A 111 -3.52 0.46 7.10
CA PHE A 111 -2.29 0.93 6.47
C PHE A 111 -1.19 -0.13 6.58
N GLY A 112 -0.56 -0.47 5.47
CA GLY A 112 0.57 -1.40 5.45
C GLY A 112 1.62 -1.07 4.39
N PRO A 113 2.89 -0.86 4.79
CA PRO A 113 3.97 -0.78 3.82
C PRO A 113 4.43 -2.17 3.39
N ASP A 114 4.93 -2.26 2.17
CA ASP A 114 5.75 -3.37 1.69
C ASP A 114 7.00 -3.52 2.57
N ALA A 115 7.54 -4.74 2.62
CA ALA A 115 8.79 -5.01 3.34
C ALA A 115 9.96 -4.13 2.83
N GLY A 116 10.83 -3.70 3.74
CA GLY A 116 11.99 -2.86 3.43
C GLY A 116 11.75 -1.36 3.60
N ALA A 117 10.60 -0.96 4.17
CA ALA A 117 10.37 0.40 4.63
C ALA A 117 9.66 0.43 6.00
N ASN A 118 9.95 1.47 6.78
CA ASN A 118 9.16 1.90 7.94
C ASN A 118 8.49 3.23 7.59
N CYS A 119 7.18 3.32 7.82
CA CYS A 119 6.37 4.48 7.48
C CYS A 119 5.79 5.14 8.72
N PHE A 120 5.85 6.46 8.76
CA PHE A 120 5.37 7.31 9.86
C PHE A 120 4.15 8.09 9.39
N ALA A 121 3.04 7.98 10.11
CA ALA A 121 1.80 8.68 9.79
C ALA A 121 1.52 9.82 10.78
N TYR A 122 0.93 10.89 10.25
CA TYR A 122 0.69 12.14 10.95
C TYR A 122 -0.76 12.60 10.76
N ALA A 123 -1.34 13.17 11.82
CA ALA A 123 -2.61 13.89 11.74
C ALA A 123 -2.46 15.28 11.10
N SER A 124 -1.23 15.83 11.00
CA SER A 124 -0.95 17.09 10.31
C SER A 124 -0.48 16.91 8.88
N GLY A 125 -0.73 17.91 8.05
CA GLY A 125 -0.63 17.79 6.59
C GLY A 125 0.78 17.82 6.00
N ASN A 126 1.84 17.94 6.79
CA ASN A 126 3.19 18.17 6.28
C ASN A 126 4.26 17.32 6.96
N CYS A 127 3.90 16.27 7.72
CA CYS A 127 4.85 15.49 8.50
C CYS A 127 5.67 16.36 9.49
N ASP A 128 5.10 17.51 9.90
CA ASP A 128 5.76 18.58 10.67
C ASP A 128 5.43 18.52 12.17
N ASP A 129 4.42 17.74 12.57
CA ASP A 129 3.97 17.65 13.96
C ASP A 129 4.83 16.65 14.71
N GLY A 130 5.97 17.08 15.25
CA GLY A 130 6.74 16.34 16.26
C GLY A 130 6.82 14.82 16.03
N ASP A 131 6.41 14.04 17.04
CA ASP A 131 6.37 12.58 16.95
C ASP A 131 5.22 12.10 16.05
N ALA A 132 5.50 11.11 15.22
CA ALA A 132 4.48 10.46 14.39
C ALA A 132 3.33 9.94 15.27
N GLN A 133 2.08 10.11 14.80
CA GLN A 133 0.92 9.56 15.48
C GLN A 133 1.00 8.02 15.52
N TRP A 134 1.54 7.43 14.46
CA TRP A 134 1.74 5.99 14.33
C TRP A 134 2.94 5.67 13.44
N SER A 135 3.58 4.53 13.70
CA SER A 135 4.59 3.93 12.82
C SER A 135 4.11 2.58 12.32
N PHE A 136 4.29 2.33 11.03
CA PHE A 136 3.93 1.08 10.37
C PHE A 136 5.18 0.44 9.78
N GLU A 137 5.39 -0.81 10.15
CA GLU A 137 6.32 -1.71 9.46
C GLU A 137 5.52 -2.83 8.83
N PHE A 138 6.09 -3.51 7.83
CA PHE A 138 5.45 -4.68 7.24
C PHE A 138 5.02 -5.67 8.34
N PRO A 139 3.76 -6.15 8.36
CA PRO A 139 2.76 -6.05 7.29
C PRO A 139 1.73 -4.92 7.44
N GLY A 140 1.95 -3.97 8.36
CA GLY A 140 1.01 -2.91 8.68
C GLY A 140 0.06 -3.23 9.84
N ASP A 141 -0.92 -2.37 10.00
CA ASP A 141 -1.98 -2.42 11.01
C ASP A 141 -3.33 -2.06 10.35
N ASP A 142 -4.32 -2.92 10.57
CA ASP A 142 -5.67 -2.86 10.03
C ASP A 142 -6.74 -2.53 11.06
N THR A 143 -6.33 -2.21 12.29
CA THR A 143 -7.25 -2.00 13.40
C THR A 143 -7.68 -0.55 13.56
N GLY A 144 -7.15 0.38 12.75
CA GLY A 144 -7.30 1.82 12.96
C GLY A 144 -6.70 2.33 14.29
N GLY A 145 -5.94 1.49 15.00
CA GLY A 145 -5.50 1.76 16.37
C GLY A 145 -6.66 1.93 17.36
N ILE A 146 -7.88 1.48 17.01
CA ILE A 146 -9.13 1.74 17.75
C ILE A 146 -9.07 1.18 19.18
N ALA A 147 -8.34 0.09 19.39
CA ALA A 147 -8.16 -0.52 20.71
C ALA A 147 -7.09 0.18 21.59
N THR A 148 -6.52 1.30 21.14
CA THR A 148 -5.47 2.02 21.85
C THR A 148 -5.94 3.36 22.40
N THR A 149 -5.15 3.97 23.28
CA THR A 149 -5.46 5.29 23.85
C THR A 149 -5.30 6.44 22.86
N ASN A 150 -4.73 6.19 21.68
CA ASN A 150 -4.50 7.19 20.64
C ASN A 150 -4.85 6.60 19.25
N PRO A 151 -6.15 6.43 18.94
CA PRO A 151 -6.57 5.86 17.67
C PRO A 151 -6.20 6.75 16.49
N TRP A 152 -5.82 6.13 15.38
CA TRP A 152 -5.45 6.83 14.14
C TRP A 152 -6.49 6.70 13.03
N ASN A 153 -7.53 5.89 13.23
CA ASN A 153 -8.66 5.72 12.33
C ASN A 153 -9.20 7.06 11.82
N ASP A 154 -9.24 7.25 10.51
CA ASP A 154 -9.71 8.46 9.86
C ASP A 154 -8.97 9.76 10.29
N GLN A 155 -7.76 9.66 10.83
CA GLN A 155 -6.98 10.81 11.28
C GLN A 155 -5.83 11.18 10.35
N ILE A 156 -5.30 10.20 9.59
CA ILE A 156 -4.08 10.39 8.81
C ILE A 156 -4.30 11.46 7.72
N THR A 157 -3.41 12.45 7.68
CA THR A 157 -3.39 13.48 6.63
C THR A 157 -2.08 13.51 5.85
N SER A 158 -0.97 13.08 6.45
CA SER A 158 0.27 12.84 5.73
C SER A 158 1.00 11.63 6.28
N PHE A 159 1.91 11.09 5.48
CA PHE A 159 2.85 10.06 5.93
C PHE A 159 4.18 10.21 5.21
N ALA A 160 5.22 9.59 5.76
CA ALA A 160 6.51 9.49 5.10
C ALA A 160 7.13 8.13 5.39
N CYS A 161 7.84 7.57 4.42
CA CYS A 161 8.49 6.26 4.56
C CYS A 161 10.01 6.39 4.44
N VAL A 162 10.75 5.64 5.23
CA VAL A 162 12.20 5.51 5.15
C VAL A 162 12.59 4.06 4.91
N PRO A 163 13.73 3.78 4.25
CA PRO A 163 14.26 2.42 4.15
C PRO A 163 14.45 1.79 5.54
N SER A 164 14.13 0.50 5.69
CA SER A 164 14.31 -0.29 6.93
C SER A 164 15.10 -1.57 6.69
#